data_AF-A0A9D7D552-F1
#
_entry.id   AF-A0A9D7D552-F1
#
_cell.length_a   1.000
_cell.length_b   1.000
_cell.length_c   1.000
_cell.angle_alpha   90.00
_cell.angle_beta   90.00
_cell.angle_gamma   90.00
#
_symmetry.space_group_name_H-M   'P 1'
#
loop_
_entity.id
_entity.type
_entity.pdbx_description
1 polymer ?
#
loop_
_entity_poly.entity_id
_entity_poly.type
_entity_poly.pdbx_seq_one_letter_code
_entity_poly.pdbx_strand_id
1 'polypeptide(L)'
;MTFVARNSAGDPLWTFASTYYDMTTGGIPPEDAPAVTNEQMDTFLAGWADVTIKRSGELPEWREGVDTLSSSAPTFSYNTPFERDTYEMLRARNLPMICYAAAVEATQCLVIDPASNAPTMIVAYGP
;
A
#
# COMPACT_ATOMS: atom_id res chain seq x y z
N MET A 1 -8.76 -0.49 -12.05
CA MET A 1 -7.45 0.10 -12.36
C MET A 1 -6.33 -0.80 -11.91
N THR A 2 -5.11 -0.54 -12.37
CA THR A 2 -3.97 -1.42 -12.12
C THR A 2 -2.71 -0.59 -11.81
N PHE A 3 -2.05 -0.92 -10.71
CA PHE A 3 -0.70 -0.48 -10.38
C PHE A 3 0.28 -1.62 -10.67
N VAL A 4 1.38 -1.33 -11.36
CA VAL A 4 2.44 -2.32 -11.66
C VAL A 4 3.80 -1.74 -11.31
N ALA A 5 4.50 -2.36 -10.35
CA ALA A 5 5.91 -2.08 -10.10
C ALA A 5 6.75 -2.92 -11.06
N ARG A 6 7.68 -2.29 -11.79
CA ARG A 6 8.54 -2.95 -12.78
C ARG A 6 10.02 -2.75 -12.46
N ASN A 7 10.85 -3.70 -12.88
CA ASN A 7 12.30 -3.51 -12.86
C ASN A 7 12.74 -2.58 -14.02
N SER A 8 14.05 -2.29 -14.12
CA SER A 8 14.61 -1.46 -15.18
C SER A 8 14.54 -2.07 -16.58
N ALA A 9 14.37 -3.38 -16.70
CA ALA A 9 14.13 -4.08 -17.97
C ALA A 9 12.65 -4.04 -18.39
N GLY A 10 11.75 -3.56 -17.52
CA GLY A 10 10.31 -3.49 -17.74
C GLY A 10 9.53 -4.71 -17.26
N ASP A 11 10.19 -5.71 -16.65
CA ASP A 11 9.52 -6.90 -16.14
C ASP A 11 8.66 -6.55 -14.92
N PRO A 12 7.43 -7.08 -14.82
CA PRO A 12 6.58 -6.85 -13.66
C PRO A 12 7.12 -7.59 -12.43
N LEU A 13 7.34 -6.85 -11.34
CA LEU A 13 7.73 -7.39 -10.05
C LEU A 13 6.54 -7.50 -9.09
N TRP A 14 5.59 -6.57 -9.19
CA TRP A 14 4.36 -6.55 -8.40
C TRP A 14 3.21 -6.03 -9.25
N THR A 15 2.02 -6.57 -9.04
CA THR A 15 0.79 -6.07 -9.68
C THR A 15 -0.30 -6.00 -8.62
N PHE A 16 -0.97 -4.86 -8.58
CA PHE A 16 -2.15 -4.61 -7.77
C PHE A 16 -3.28 -4.15 -8.69
N ALA A 17 -4.48 -4.67 -8.48
CA ALA A 17 -5.67 -4.27 -9.21
C ALA A 17 -6.80 -3.97 -8.23
N SER A 18 -7.53 -2.89 -8.50
CA SER A 18 -8.66 -2.44 -7.67
C SER A 18 -9.79 -1.91 -8.55
N THR A 19 -10.97 -1.76 -7.98
CA THR A 19 -12.13 -1.20 -8.68
C THR A 19 -12.18 0.31 -8.52
N TYR A 20 -12.95 0.98 -9.39
CA TYR A 20 -13.23 2.42 -9.20
C TYR A 20 -13.86 2.70 -7.84
N TYR A 21 -14.79 1.84 -7.40
CA TYR A 21 -15.55 2.03 -6.17
C TYR A 21 -14.71 1.80 -4.91
N ASP A 22 -13.83 0.80 -4.89
CA ASP A 22 -12.87 0.62 -3.78
C ASP A 22 -12.00 1.87 -3.60
N MET A 23 -11.65 2.51 -4.71
CA MET A 23 -10.67 3.60 -4.77
C MET A 23 -11.28 4.98 -4.55
N THR A 24 -12.60 5.11 -4.70
CA THR A 24 -13.32 6.38 -4.55
C THR A 24 -14.30 6.39 -3.38
N THR A 25 -14.84 5.23 -3.01
CA THR A 25 -15.92 5.09 -2.01
C THR A 25 -15.67 3.99 -0.98
N GLY A 26 -14.68 3.12 -1.17
CA GLY A 26 -14.26 2.14 -0.16
C GLY A 26 -15.12 0.89 -0.08
N GLY A 27 -15.56 0.34 -1.22
CA GLY A 27 -16.19 -0.98 -1.22
C GLY A 27 -16.91 -1.33 -2.51
N ILE A 28 -17.78 -2.34 -2.39
CA ILE A 28 -18.59 -2.85 -3.49
C ILE A 28 -19.66 -1.82 -3.84
N PRO A 29 -19.85 -1.50 -5.13
CA PRO A 29 -20.96 -0.64 -5.54
C PRO A 29 -22.33 -1.18 -5.10
N PRO A 30 -23.31 -0.31 -4.82
CA PRO A 30 -24.71 -0.71 -4.70
C PRO A 30 -25.18 -1.52 -5.93
N GLU A 31 -26.13 -2.43 -5.73
CA GLU A 31 -26.63 -3.33 -6.79
C GLU A 31 -27.21 -2.58 -8.01
N ASP A 32 -27.74 -1.38 -7.79
CA ASP A 32 -28.32 -0.48 -8.80
C ASP A 32 -27.39 0.66 -9.23
N ALA A 33 -26.12 0.63 -8.83
CA ALA A 33 -25.17 1.65 -9.21
C ALA A 33 -24.98 1.68 -10.74
N PRO A 34 -25.03 2.86 -11.37
CA PRO A 34 -24.77 2.97 -12.80
C PRO A 34 -23.35 2.49 -13.10
N ALA A 35 -23.17 1.84 -14.25
CA ALA A 35 -21.85 1.41 -14.69
C ALA A 35 -20.89 2.62 -14.78
N VAL A 36 -19.69 2.46 -14.24
CA VAL A 36 -18.64 3.48 -14.33
C VAL A 36 -18.28 3.70 -15.79
N THR A 37 -18.38 4.94 -16.25
CA THR A 37 -18.06 5.30 -17.63
C THR A 37 -16.55 5.40 -17.84
N ASN A 38 -16.11 5.29 -19.09
CA ASN A 38 -14.70 5.51 -19.43
C ASN A 38 -14.23 6.91 -19.05
N GLU A 39 -15.07 7.94 -19.26
CA GLU A 39 -14.75 9.32 -18.89
C GLU A 39 -14.54 9.50 -17.38
N GLN A 40 -15.37 8.84 -16.56
CA GLN A 40 -15.20 8.84 -15.11
C GLN A 40 -13.88 8.17 -14.68
N MET A 41 -13.56 7.03 -15.30
CA MET A 41 -12.31 6.32 -15.04
C MET A 41 -11.10 7.16 -15.47
N ASP A 42 -11.11 7.73 -16.67
CA ASP A 42 -10.00 8.53 -17.21
C ASP A 42 -9.76 9.78 -16.36
N THR A 43 -10.84 10.46 -15.95
CA THR A 43 -10.76 11.62 -15.05
C THR A 43 -10.14 11.23 -13.70
N PHE A 44 -10.57 10.11 -13.14
CA PHE A 44 -10.00 9.59 -11.91
C PHE A 44 -8.51 9.28 -12.07
N LEU A 45 -8.13 8.53 -13.11
CA LEU A 45 -6.74 8.13 -13.36
C LEU A 45 -5.83 9.32 -13.65
N ALA A 46 -6.35 10.39 -14.28
CA ALA A 46 -5.58 11.60 -14.54
C ALA A 46 -5.24 12.38 -13.25
N GLY A 47 -6.10 12.30 -12.22
CA GLY A 47 -5.88 12.93 -10.92
C GLY A 47 -5.19 12.05 -9.88
N TRP A 48 -5.07 10.76 -10.16
CA TRP A 48 -4.57 9.77 -9.21
C TRP A 48 -3.03 9.82 -9.12
N ALA A 49 -2.53 10.51 -8.10
CA ALA A 49 -1.11 10.58 -7.77
C ALA A 49 -0.73 9.42 -6.84
N ASP A 50 -0.32 8.31 -7.44
CA ASP A 50 -0.52 7.00 -6.82
C ASP A 50 0.69 6.41 -6.09
N VAL A 51 1.86 7.02 -6.17
CA VAL A 51 3.04 6.44 -5.52
C VAL A 51 3.83 7.47 -4.77
N THR A 52 4.13 7.14 -3.51
CA THR A 52 5.14 7.82 -2.72
C THR A 52 6.30 6.87 -2.49
N ILE A 53 7.50 7.34 -2.79
CA ILE A 53 8.72 6.63 -2.41
C ILE A 53 9.10 7.09 -1.01
N LYS A 54 9.20 6.13 -0.09
CA LYS A 54 9.61 6.35 1.30
C LYS A 54 10.71 5.36 1.68
N ARG A 55 11.18 5.44 2.92
CA ARG A 55 12.02 4.41 3.53
C ARG A 55 11.25 3.62 4.57
N SER A 56 11.58 2.33 4.73
CA SER A 56 10.99 1.49 5.77
C SER A 56 11.24 2.03 7.19
N GLY A 57 12.32 2.80 7.39
CA GLY A 57 12.62 3.42 8.67
C GLY A 57 11.64 4.53 9.09
N GLU A 58 10.85 5.05 8.15
CA GLU A 58 9.80 6.06 8.40
C GLU A 58 8.48 5.47 8.90
N LEU A 59 8.33 4.14 8.87
CA LEU A 59 7.18 3.46 9.45
C LEU A 59 7.21 3.59 10.99
N PRO A 60 6.04 3.54 11.66
CA PRO A 60 5.99 3.66 13.12
C PRO A 60 6.74 2.53 13.81
N GLU A 61 7.24 2.78 15.01
CA GLU A 61 7.75 1.71 15.87
C GLU A 61 6.60 0.81 16.35
N TRP A 62 6.81 -0.50 16.35
CA TRP A 62 6.02 -1.47 17.09
C TRP A 62 6.60 -1.60 18.51
N ARG A 63 6.01 -0.86 19.44
CA ARG A 63 6.45 -0.78 20.84
C ARG A 63 6.41 -2.14 21.53
N GLU A 64 7.28 -2.32 22.52
CA GLU A 64 7.28 -3.51 23.37
C GLU A 64 5.96 -3.67 24.13
N GLY A 65 5.50 -4.92 24.26
CA GLY A 65 4.37 -5.27 25.11
C GLY A 65 2.99 -4.93 24.54
N VAL A 66 2.87 -4.55 23.27
CA VAL A 66 1.58 -4.39 22.59
C VAL A 66 1.37 -5.39 21.46
N ASP A 67 0.14 -5.88 21.35
CA ASP A 67 -0.22 -7.00 20.47
C ASP A 67 -0.22 -6.64 18.98
N THR A 68 -0.35 -5.35 18.64
CA THR A 68 -0.44 -4.91 17.24
C THR A 68 0.36 -3.63 16.99
N LEU A 69 0.78 -3.43 15.74
CA LEU A 69 1.40 -2.19 15.29
C LEU A 69 0.47 -0.99 15.48
N SER A 70 -0.84 -1.14 15.23
CA SER A 70 -1.85 -0.09 15.46
C SER A 70 -1.88 0.40 16.91
N SER A 71 -1.70 -0.50 17.89
CA SER A 71 -1.60 -0.12 19.30
C SER A 71 -0.37 0.75 19.60
N SER A 72 0.62 0.77 18.71
CA SER A 72 1.79 1.64 18.80
C SER A 72 1.63 2.99 18.11
N ALA A 73 0.75 3.10 17.12
CA ALA A 73 0.60 4.28 16.27
C ALA A 73 -0.86 4.76 16.23
N PRO A 74 -1.23 5.79 16.99
CA PRO A 74 -2.63 6.15 17.19
C PRO A 74 -3.29 6.87 15.99
N THR A 75 -2.51 7.28 14.98
CA THR A 75 -3.01 8.08 13.85
C THR A 75 -3.71 7.24 12.79
N PHE A 76 -3.23 6.02 12.56
CA PHE A 76 -3.75 5.12 11.54
C PHE A 76 -3.80 3.71 12.10
N SER A 77 -4.73 2.90 11.61
CA SER A 77 -4.66 1.46 11.80
C SER A 77 -3.65 0.89 10.81
N TYR A 78 -2.70 0.10 11.31
CA TYR A 78 -1.68 -0.58 10.53
C TYR A 78 -1.89 -2.10 10.57
N ASN A 79 -1.77 -2.73 9.42
CA ASN A 79 -1.77 -4.18 9.28
C ASN A 79 -0.49 -4.64 8.57
N THR A 80 0.17 -5.65 9.10
CA THR A 80 1.36 -6.25 8.51
C THR A 80 1.24 -7.77 8.59
N PRO A 81 1.71 -8.52 7.58
CA PRO A 81 1.79 -9.98 7.66
C PRO A 81 2.94 -10.47 8.56
N PHE A 82 3.75 -9.55 9.09
CA PHE A 82 4.94 -9.87 9.87
C PHE A 82 4.70 -9.78 11.37
N GLU A 83 5.38 -10.66 12.09
CA GLU A 83 5.56 -10.50 13.53
C GLU A 83 6.48 -9.31 13.84
N ARG A 84 6.35 -8.79 15.05
CA ARG A 84 7.07 -7.60 15.54
C ARG A 84 8.58 -7.62 15.23
N ASP A 85 9.27 -8.72 15.52
CA ASP A 85 10.72 -8.81 15.32
C ASP A 85 11.11 -8.67 13.85
N THR A 86 10.33 -9.28 12.95
CA THR A 86 10.57 -9.20 11.50
C THR A 86 10.25 -7.80 10.98
N TYR A 87 9.15 -7.22 11.45
CA TYR A 87 8.78 -5.84 11.13
C TYR A 87 9.86 -4.84 11.56
N GLU A 88 10.32 -4.89 12.82
CA GLU A 88 11.34 -3.98 13.35
C GLU A 88 12.70 -4.19 12.67
N MET A 89 13.07 -5.43 12.31
CA MET A 89 14.26 -5.68 11.50
C MET A 89 14.17 -4.97 10.14
N LEU A 90 13.05 -5.09 9.42
CA LEU A 90 12.85 -4.44 8.13
C LEU A 90 12.83 -2.91 8.27
N ARG A 91 12.22 -2.39 9.34
CA ARG A 91 12.21 -0.97 9.70
C ARG A 91 13.63 -0.45 9.92
N ALA A 92 14.43 -1.15 10.73
CA ALA A 92 15.82 -0.80 11.05
C ALA A 92 16.76 -0.83 9.83
N ARG A 93 16.53 -1.72 8.86
CA ARG A 93 17.30 -1.76 7.60
C ARG A 93 17.07 -0.53 6.70
N ASN A 94 16.06 0.29 6.95
CA ASN A 94 15.79 1.55 6.26
C ASN A 94 15.77 1.43 4.71
N LEU A 95 15.16 0.36 4.22
CA LEU A 95 15.13 -0.01 2.81
C LEU A 95 14.21 0.91 1.99
N PRO A 96 14.45 1.05 0.66
CA PRO A 96 13.50 1.72 -0.23
C PRO A 96 12.13 1.05 -0.19
N MET A 97 11.09 1.89 -0.11
CA MET A 97 9.69 1.46 -0.01
C MET A 97 8.82 2.27 -0.97
N ILE A 98 7.93 1.59 -1.68
CA ILE A 98 6.91 2.21 -2.54
C ILE A 98 5.58 2.07 -1.82
N CYS A 99 4.94 3.19 -1.48
CA CYS A 99 3.60 3.21 -0.92
C CYS A 99 2.61 3.73 -1.97
N TYR A 100 1.50 3.05 -2.16
CA TYR A 100 0.48 3.40 -3.14
C TYR A 100 -0.93 3.31 -2.60
N ALA A 101 -1.86 4.05 -3.20
CA ALA A 101 -3.25 4.04 -2.79
C ALA A 101 -3.90 2.70 -3.23
N ALA A 102 -4.35 1.93 -2.26
CA ALA A 102 -5.00 0.64 -2.47
C ALA A 102 -6.52 0.70 -2.30
N ALA A 103 -7.04 1.73 -1.62
CA ALA A 103 -8.45 2.10 -1.55
C ALA A 103 -8.56 3.60 -1.23
N VAL A 104 -9.78 4.15 -1.21
CA VAL A 104 -10.04 5.56 -0.83
C VAL A 104 -9.42 5.94 0.52
N GLU A 105 -9.34 4.97 1.44
CA GLU A 105 -8.83 5.14 2.80
C GLU A 105 -7.71 4.15 3.13
N ALA A 106 -7.15 3.43 2.14
CA ALA A 106 -6.09 2.46 2.39
C ALA A 106 -4.86 2.72 1.53
N THR A 107 -3.69 2.69 2.15
CA THR A 107 -2.39 2.67 1.50
C THR A 107 -1.74 1.30 1.71
N GLN A 108 -1.08 0.77 0.68
CA GLN A 108 -0.20 -0.40 0.80
C GLN A 108 1.24 0.01 0.52
N CYS A 109 2.18 -0.58 1.24
CA CYS A 109 3.60 -0.31 1.07
C CYS A 109 4.40 -1.59 0.79
N LEU A 110 5.24 -1.50 -0.25
CA LEU A 110 6.15 -2.54 -0.71
C LEU A 110 7.58 -2.14 -0.41
N VAL A 111 8.31 -2.98 0.31
CA VAL A 111 9.77 -2.85 0.41
C VAL A 111 10.40 -3.62 -0.73
N ILE A 112 11.41 -3.03 -1.36
CA ILE A 112 12.23 -3.71 -2.36
C ILE A 112 13.54 -4.11 -1.70
N ASP A 113 13.78 -5.41 -1.50
CA ASP A 113 15.09 -5.87 -0.99
C ASP A 113 16.13 -5.74 -2.11
N PRO A 114 17.21 -4.96 -1.94
CA PRO A 114 18.22 -4.79 -2.97
C PRO A 114 18.99 -6.07 -3.32
N ALA A 115 19.00 -7.08 -2.43
CA ALA A 115 19.70 -8.34 -2.68
C ALA A 115 18.93 -9.26 -3.64
N SER A 116 17.59 -9.32 -3.51
CA SER A 116 16.75 -10.19 -4.33
C SER A 116 15.97 -9.45 -5.42
N ASN A 117 15.85 -8.13 -5.31
CA ASN A 117 14.92 -7.29 -6.07
C ASN A 117 13.45 -7.73 -5.97
N ALA A 118 13.11 -8.61 -5.02
CA ALA A 118 11.75 -9.07 -4.82
C ALA A 118 10.98 -8.03 -3.98
N PRO A 119 9.83 -7.53 -4.48
CA PRO A 119 8.95 -6.69 -3.68
C PRO A 119 8.27 -7.53 -2.60
N THR A 120 8.22 -6.98 -1.40
CA THR A 120 7.53 -7.58 -0.27
C THR A 120 6.58 -6.55 0.34
N MET A 121 5.30 -6.87 0.42
CA MET A 121 4.33 -6.03 1.12
C MET A 121 4.64 -6.06 2.63
N ILE A 122 5.00 -4.90 3.18
CA ILE A 122 5.34 -4.77 4.59
C ILE A 122 4.17 -4.30 5.43
N VAL A 123 3.37 -3.36 4.91
CA VAL A 123 2.29 -2.77 5.69
C VAL A 123 1.18 -2.25 4.79
N ALA A 124 -0.05 -2.39 5.27
CA ALA A 124 -1.19 -1.62 4.81
C ALA A 124 -1.66 -0.71 5.95
N TYR A 125 -2.07 0.51 5.65
CA TYR A 125 -2.59 1.43 6.67
C TYR A 125 -3.70 2.32 6.16
N GLY A 126 -4.58 2.74 7.07
CA GLY A 126 -5.75 3.57 6.84
C GLY A 126 -6.27 4.21 8.13
N PRO A 127 -7.22 5.14 8.05
CA PRO A 127 -7.89 5.72 9.22
C PRO A 127 -8.64 4.65 10.04
#